data_AF-A0A6B1I329-F1
#
_entry.id   AF-A0A6B1I329-F1
#
_cell.length_a   1.000
_cell.length_b   1.000
_cell.length_c   1.000
_cell.angle_alpha   90.00
_cell.angle_beta   90.00
_cell.angle_gamma   90.00
#
_symmetry.space_group_name_H-M   'P 1'
#
loop_
_entity.id
_entity.type
_entity.pdbx_description
1 polymer ?
#
loop_
_entity_poly.entity_id
_entity_poly.type
_entity_poly.pdbx_seq_one_letter_code
_entity_poly.pdbx_strand_id
1 'polypeptide(L)'
;MHTVITRLSLVLLLVAAGAAQEVAGQVDYSSRLGLQQGDETSFAPQGPDVMLGVLDPAVRRWYVPQELYKEYHWRQWQYTNYARNPYQRYVDISLEGDYFYDLYGNFLTRGWLIFNNSQSKPQQFGNSLLKSNRFQQWFSDVVIASDAKGQYFYTLTTSAQMRSVISPMVFSKPRMDGVQFDLATDRYEGTLIYSRLSNPGGSTTEDQEVLRTNNTTLFGGRFAYQLSDALQLGLHAVNAHQSNTLSDRLVGNPFSGALTVAQNKTVSLIQIVLRDDSPGDGTGGAAFFQAGSDVLITYEDGTVDAGKDIQFEPVIEGGFVQQGYIAANGPEEIRLSYDFDSPAFVDRASFPKEDIVKVEFRLVLGNDYQVWMTSDRQVNRDGEAVLLLVAQADGNVQDITNLQTVRFEYGLPTATHIFGGNIEIRDYKGFDLYAEYDLSMSYRKYPNVLRDEHHTTSGIGSRRRAPAWMVNASKKAAPFFVFGEAYSMDPLYNTRTFV
;
A
#
# COMPACT_ATOMS: atom_id res chain seq x y z
N MET A 1 -10.45 65.05 -28.02
CA MET A 1 -10.44 65.48 -29.44
C MET A 1 -9.77 64.35 -30.21
N HIS A 2 -10.56 63.41 -30.74
CA HIS A 2 -11.05 63.40 -32.15
C HIS A 2 -9.93 62.90 -33.09
N THR A 3 -10.06 61.87 -33.92
CA THR A 3 -11.16 60.95 -34.32
C THR A 3 -10.48 59.90 -35.23
N VAL A 4 -10.64 58.60 -34.99
CA VAL A 4 -11.42 57.62 -35.80
C VAL A 4 -11.65 58.02 -37.28
N ILE A 5 -11.31 57.11 -38.21
CA ILE A 5 -12.06 56.74 -39.45
C ILE A 5 -11.34 55.48 -40.02
N THR A 6 -11.87 54.25 -39.91
CA THR A 6 -12.99 53.56 -40.58
C THR A 6 -12.76 53.02 -42.00
N ARG A 7 -13.04 51.71 -42.10
CA ARG A 7 -13.65 50.91 -43.19
C ARG A 7 -12.72 50.40 -44.30
N LEU A 8 -12.74 49.13 -44.73
CA LEU A 8 -13.74 48.04 -44.94
C LEU A 8 -13.77 47.77 -46.46
N SER A 9 -13.53 46.51 -46.81
CA SER A 9 -14.09 45.76 -47.97
C SER A 9 -13.45 45.84 -49.37
N LEU A 10 -13.02 44.64 -49.81
CA LEU A 10 -13.54 43.87 -50.97
C LEU A 10 -12.87 44.01 -52.37
N VAL A 11 -12.57 42.82 -52.92
CA VAL A 11 -12.71 42.35 -54.33
C VAL A 11 -11.49 42.37 -55.28
N LEU A 12 -10.91 41.15 -55.39
CA LEU A 12 -10.72 40.28 -56.57
C LEU A 12 -9.62 40.50 -57.64
N LEU A 13 -9.12 39.31 -58.03
CA LEU A 13 -8.91 38.75 -59.38
C LEU A 13 -7.52 38.90 -60.04
N LEU A 14 -6.79 37.77 -60.12
CA LEU A 14 -6.51 36.95 -61.32
C LEU A 14 -5.22 36.12 -61.08
N VAL A 15 -5.30 34.78 -60.94
CA VAL A 15 -5.25 33.71 -61.98
C VAL A 15 -3.83 33.40 -62.50
N ALA A 16 -3.37 32.18 -62.21
CA ALA A 16 -2.66 31.24 -63.12
C ALA A 16 -2.17 30.04 -62.26
N ALA A 17 -2.86 28.89 -62.27
CA ALA A 17 -2.80 27.79 -63.24
C ALA A 17 -1.67 26.77 -62.95
N GLY A 18 -2.05 25.52 -62.63
CA GLY A 18 -1.19 24.34 -62.85
C GLY A 18 -1.24 23.23 -61.80
N ALA A 19 -2.12 22.24 -62.02
CA ALA A 19 -2.06 20.84 -61.58
C ALA A 19 -2.19 20.52 -60.07
N ALA A 20 -3.43 20.24 -59.63
CA ALA A 20 -3.74 19.50 -58.41
C ALA A 20 -4.53 18.22 -58.77
N GLN A 21 -4.09 17.07 -58.24
CA GLN A 21 -4.94 15.90 -58.03
C GLN A 21 -5.82 16.18 -56.83
N GLU A 22 -7.13 16.29 -57.05
CA GLU A 22 -8.15 16.35 -56.01
C GLU A 22 -8.77 14.96 -55.81
N VAL A 23 -8.83 14.49 -54.56
CA VAL A 23 -9.89 13.59 -54.11
C VAL A 23 -10.83 14.46 -53.28
N ALA A 24 -11.83 15.01 -53.97
CA ALA A 24 -12.93 15.71 -53.37
C ALA A 24 -13.87 14.72 -52.67
N GLY A 25 -14.20 15.03 -51.41
CA GLY A 25 -15.40 14.51 -50.77
C GLY A 25 -16.62 14.98 -51.55
N GLN A 26 -17.24 14.05 -52.27
CA GLN A 26 -18.44 14.31 -53.04
C GLN A 26 -19.67 14.18 -52.14
N VAL A 27 -20.47 15.24 -52.18
CA VAL A 27 -21.81 15.34 -51.59
C VAL A 27 -22.69 14.26 -52.19
N ASP A 28 -23.20 13.39 -51.31
CA ASP A 28 -24.09 12.29 -51.70
C ASP A 28 -25.53 12.82 -51.88
N TYR A 29 -26.01 12.75 -53.11
CA TYR A 29 -27.37 13.06 -53.52
C TYR A 29 -28.04 11.79 -54.06
N SER A 30 -28.23 10.75 -53.24
CA SER A 30 -29.00 9.57 -53.66
C SER A 30 -30.09 9.14 -52.66
N SER A 31 -31.24 9.82 -52.75
CA SER A 31 -32.57 9.23 -52.49
C SER A 31 -33.59 9.62 -53.58
N ARG A 32 -33.09 10.02 -54.76
CA ARG A 32 -33.93 10.56 -55.86
C ARG A 32 -33.92 9.76 -57.16
N LEU A 33 -33.28 8.59 -57.18
CA LEU A 33 -33.40 7.64 -58.29
C LEU A 33 -33.65 6.28 -57.64
N GLY A 34 -34.81 5.67 -57.92
CA GLY A 34 -35.30 4.45 -57.26
C GLY A 34 -34.29 3.30 -57.29
N LEU A 35 -34.39 2.40 -56.32
CA LEU A 35 -33.51 1.23 -56.23
C LEU A 35 -33.87 0.21 -57.32
N GLN A 36 -32.85 -0.15 -58.10
CA GLN A 36 -32.95 -1.17 -59.14
C GLN A 36 -32.71 -2.54 -58.50
N GLN A 37 -33.72 -3.42 -58.51
CA GLN A 37 -33.60 -4.78 -58.00
C GLN A 37 -33.72 -5.76 -59.18
N GLY A 38 -32.58 -6.11 -59.78
CA GLY A 38 -32.54 -6.83 -61.05
C GLY A 38 -32.84 -5.91 -62.23
N ASP A 39 -33.53 -6.41 -63.26
CA ASP A 39 -33.79 -5.65 -64.49
C ASP A 39 -35.01 -4.70 -64.44
N GLU A 40 -35.68 -4.58 -63.30
CA GLU A 40 -36.80 -3.63 -63.14
C GLU A 40 -36.58 -2.65 -61.98
N THR A 41 -36.81 -1.36 -62.25
CA THR A 41 -36.79 -0.27 -61.26
C THR A 41 -38.19 -0.04 -60.70
N SER A 42 -38.36 -0.22 -59.38
CA SER A 42 -39.64 -0.01 -58.69
C SER A 42 -39.68 1.35 -57.98
N PHE A 43 -40.80 2.06 -58.10
CA PHE A 43 -41.06 3.39 -57.52
C PHE A 43 -42.17 3.38 -56.46
N ALA A 44 -42.32 2.28 -55.72
CA ALA A 44 -43.31 2.21 -54.64
C ALA A 44 -42.87 3.08 -53.44
N PRO A 45 -43.77 3.90 -52.86
CA PRO A 45 -43.45 4.76 -51.72
C PRO A 45 -43.16 3.92 -50.47
N GLN A 46 -41.91 3.95 -50.03
CA GLN A 46 -41.45 3.39 -48.75
C GLN A 46 -41.84 4.38 -47.65
N GLY A 47 -42.91 4.05 -46.91
CA GLY A 47 -43.18 4.67 -45.61
C GLY A 47 -42.05 4.33 -44.62
N PRO A 48 -41.88 5.10 -43.53
CA PRO A 48 -40.76 4.94 -42.62
C PRO A 48 -40.64 3.49 -42.14
N ASP A 49 -39.52 2.87 -42.47
CA ASP A 49 -39.18 1.52 -42.08
C ASP A 49 -39.06 1.50 -40.54
N VAL A 50 -40.01 0.84 -39.89
CA VAL A 50 -39.99 0.67 -38.45
C VAL A 50 -38.93 -0.39 -38.18
N MET A 51 -37.73 0.03 -37.78
CA MET A 51 -36.71 -0.88 -37.29
C MET A 51 -37.33 -1.75 -36.19
N LEU A 52 -37.61 -3.02 -36.51
CA LEU A 52 -38.15 -4.01 -35.59
C LEU A 52 -37.16 -4.36 -34.45
N GLY A 53 -35.92 -3.87 -34.51
CA GLY A 53 -34.96 -3.86 -33.39
C GLY A 53 -35.12 -2.66 -32.43
N VAL A 54 -36.03 -1.73 -32.70
CA VAL A 54 -36.40 -0.57 -31.86
C VAL A 54 -37.86 -0.68 -31.38
N LEU A 55 -38.53 -1.80 -31.69
CA LEU A 55 -39.67 -2.32 -30.93
C LEU A 55 -39.15 -3.23 -29.81
N ASP A 56 -38.20 -2.73 -29.02
CA ASP A 56 -38.18 -3.18 -27.63
C ASP A 56 -39.33 -2.42 -26.97
N PRO A 57 -40.41 -3.06 -26.51
CA PRO A 57 -41.31 -2.39 -25.61
C PRO A 57 -40.48 -2.05 -24.38
N ALA A 58 -39.91 -0.85 -24.37
CA ALA A 58 -39.63 -0.13 -23.16
C ALA A 58 -40.98 0.13 -22.51
N VAL A 59 -41.53 -0.93 -21.91
CA VAL A 59 -42.37 -0.83 -20.76
C VAL A 59 -41.47 -0.10 -19.76
N ARG A 60 -41.50 1.23 -19.84
CA ARG A 60 -41.28 2.07 -18.68
C ARG A 60 -42.41 1.70 -17.74
N ARG A 61 -42.25 0.56 -17.06
CA ARG A 61 -42.87 0.30 -15.79
C ARG A 61 -42.27 1.39 -14.93
N TRP A 62 -43.00 2.50 -14.87
CA TRP A 62 -42.93 3.32 -13.68
C TRP A 62 -43.39 2.37 -12.58
N TYR A 63 -42.45 1.66 -11.98
CA TYR A 63 -42.58 1.26 -10.60
C TYR A 63 -42.53 2.56 -9.82
N VAL A 64 -43.64 3.31 -9.82
CA VAL A 64 -44.01 3.96 -8.57
C VAL A 64 -44.06 2.80 -7.59
N PRO A 65 -43.35 2.85 -6.45
CA PRO A 65 -43.41 1.76 -5.48
C PRO A 65 -44.85 1.68 -4.95
N GLN A 66 -45.69 0.90 -5.64
CA GLN A 66 -46.96 0.39 -5.14
C GLN A 66 -46.74 -0.93 -4.37
N GLU A 67 -45.50 -1.28 -4.06
CA GLU A 67 -45.16 -2.34 -3.11
C GLU A 67 -45.81 -2.03 -1.75
N LEU A 68 -45.84 -0.75 -1.32
CA LEU A 68 -46.41 -0.34 -0.03
C LEU A 68 -47.89 -0.70 0.16
N TYR A 69 -48.73 -0.55 -0.87
CA TYR A 69 -50.16 -0.86 -0.76
C TYR A 69 -50.42 -2.37 -0.81
N LYS A 70 -49.66 -3.09 -1.63
CA LYS A 70 -49.79 -4.55 -1.76
C LYS A 70 -49.22 -5.31 -0.56
N GLU A 71 -48.15 -4.81 0.04
CA GLU A 71 -47.44 -5.44 1.15
C GLU A 71 -48.03 -5.05 2.52
N TYR A 72 -48.45 -3.79 2.70
CA TYR A 72 -48.97 -3.29 3.99
C TYR A 72 -50.49 -3.06 4.04
N HIS A 73 -51.23 -3.37 2.97
CA HIS A 73 -52.70 -3.33 2.92
C HIS A 73 -53.34 -2.01 3.42
N TRP A 74 -52.71 -0.87 3.13
CA TRP A 74 -53.12 0.44 3.65
C TRP A 74 -54.54 0.82 3.19
N ARG A 75 -55.45 1.12 4.13
CA ARG A 75 -56.83 1.52 3.83
C ARG A 75 -56.98 3.04 3.94
N GLN A 76 -57.22 3.73 2.83
CA GLN A 76 -57.36 5.20 2.78
C GLN A 76 -58.43 5.78 3.72
N TRP A 77 -59.43 4.98 4.10
CA TRP A 77 -60.55 5.38 4.95
C TRP A 77 -60.32 5.13 6.44
N GLN A 78 -59.18 4.58 6.83
CA GLN A 78 -58.90 4.24 8.21
C GLN A 78 -58.52 5.49 9.01
N TYR A 79 -59.30 5.78 10.06
CA TYR A 79 -59.03 6.88 10.96
C TYR A 79 -57.77 6.61 11.80
N THR A 80 -56.82 7.54 11.79
CA THR A 80 -55.58 7.48 12.57
C THR A 80 -55.73 8.27 13.87
N ASN A 81 -55.40 7.65 15.00
CA ASN A 81 -55.38 8.32 16.30
C ASN A 81 -54.12 7.90 17.06
N TYR A 82 -53.14 8.81 17.11
CA TYR A 82 -51.83 8.54 17.70
C TYR A 82 -51.82 8.47 19.24
N ALA A 83 -52.91 8.88 19.88
CA ALA A 83 -53.11 8.74 21.31
C ALA A 83 -53.67 7.35 21.70
N ARG A 84 -54.32 6.65 20.76
CA ARG A 84 -54.83 5.28 20.98
C ARG A 84 -53.91 4.21 20.41
N ASN A 85 -53.32 4.48 19.25
CA ASN A 85 -52.34 3.63 18.60
C ASN A 85 -51.06 4.44 18.44
N PRO A 86 -49.90 4.01 18.93
CA PRO A 86 -48.66 4.76 18.76
C PRO A 86 -48.44 5.13 17.29
N TYR A 87 -47.91 6.33 17.03
CA TYR A 87 -47.49 6.72 15.69
C TYR A 87 -46.49 5.70 15.15
N GLN A 88 -46.89 4.98 14.12
CA GLN A 88 -46.01 4.14 13.33
C GLN A 88 -45.62 4.97 12.11
N ARG A 89 -44.34 5.35 12.03
CA ARG A 89 -43.78 5.91 10.80
C ARG A 89 -44.06 4.89 9.70
N TYR A 90 -44.56 5.35 8.54
CA TYR A 90 -44.68 4.52 7.35
C TYR A 90 -43.42 3.66 7.25
N VAL A 91 -43.58 2.34 7.13
CA VAL A 91 -42.46 1.40 7.06
C VAL A 91 -41.55 1.92 5.96
N ASP A 92 -40.47 2.55 6.39
CA ASP A 92 -39.75 3.44 5.51
C ASP A 92 -38.98 2.47 4.64
N ILE A 93 -39.42 2.27 3.40
CA ILE A 93 -38.69 1.47 2.42
C ILE A 93 -37.24 1.98 2.31
N SER A 94 -37.01 3.26 2.66
CA SER A 94 -35.70 3.90 2.80
C SER A 94 -34.96 3.65 4.13
N LEU A 95 -35.53 2.87 5.06
CA LEU A 95 -34.86 2.28 6.23
C LEU A 95 -34.60 0.79 6.03
N GLU A 96 -35.42 0.09 5.24
CA GLU A 96 -35.28 -1.35 4.96
C GLU A 96 -34.10 -1.68 4.03
N GLY A 97 -33.69 -0.74 3.18
CA GLY A 97 -32.51 -0.89 2.32
C GLY A 97 -32.75 -1.65 1.02
N ASP A 98 -31.65 -1.92 0.33
CA ASP A 98 -31.61 -2.54 -0.99
C ASP A 98 -31.70 -4.07 -0.88
N TYR A 99 -32.25 -4.68 -1.92
CA TYR A 99 -32.32 -6.14 -2.05
C TYR A 99 -30.99 -6.68 -2.59
N PHE A 100 -30.41 -7.64 -1.88
CA PHE A 100 -29.21 -8.36 -2.30
C PHE A 100 -29.60 -9.74 -2.82
N TYR A 101 -29.08 -10.07 -3.99
CA TYR A 101 -29.29 -11.36 -4.66
C TYR A 101 -27.94 -12.06 -4.88
N ASP A 102 -27.95 -13.38 -4.92
CA ASP A 102 -26.78 -14.14 -5.34
C ASP A 102 -26.54 -14.06 -6.86
N LEU A 103 -25.43 -14.66 -7.32
CA LEU A 103 -25.08 -14.72 -8.75
C LEU A 103 -26.13 -15.46 -9.62
N TYR A 104 -27.02 -16.24 -9.01
CA TYR A 104 -28.09 -17.00 -9.67
C TYR A 104 -29.45 -16.30 -9.58
N GLY A 105 -29.51 -15.09 -8.99
CA GLY A 105 -30.75 -14.32 -8.81
C GLY A 105 -31.61 -14.73 -7.62
N ASN A 106 -31.12 -15.60 -6.71
CA ASN A 106 -31.83 -15.93 -5.49
C ASN A 106 -31.70 -14.80 -4.47
N PHE A 107 -32.81 -14.46 -3.80
CA PHE A 107 -32.80 -13.44 -2.75
C PHE A 107 -31.98 -13.90 -1.55
N LEU A 108 -30.98 -13.09 -1.17
CA LEU A 108 -30.12 -13.35 -0.01
C LEU A 108 -30.63 -12.60 1.22
N THR A 109 -30.74 -11.27 1.11
CA THR A 109 -31.08 -10.40 2.22
C THR A 109 -31.49 -9.02 1.73
N ARG A 110 -32.03 -8.19 2.61
CA ARG A 110 -32.35 -6.78 2.36
C ARG A 110 -31.66 -5.91 3.41
N GLY A 111 -30.97 -4.85 3.01
CA GLY A 111 -30.25 -3.98 3.95
C GLY A 111 -29.43 -2.88 3.29
N TRP A 112 -28.55 -2.25 4.07
CA TRP A 112 -27.66 -1.17 3.60
C TRP A 112 -26.23 -1.66 3.44
N LEU A 113 -25.57 -1.30 2.34
CA LEU A 113 -24.12 -1.44 2.24
C LEU A 113 -23.45 -0.34 3.06
N ILE A 114 -22.96 -0.71 4.24
CA ILE A 114 -22.40 0.24 5.22
C ILE A 114 -20.88 0.38 5.05
N PHE A 115 -20.22 -0.72 4.69
CA PHE A 115 -18.78 -0.83 4.50
C PHE A 115 -18.48 -1.80 3.36
N ASN A 116 -17.64 -1.40 2.42
CA ASN A 116 -17.08 -2.27 1.38
C ASN A 116 -15.56 -2.08 1.34
N ASN A 117 -14.81 -3.18 1.35
CA ASN A 117 -13.38 -3.16 1.08
C ASN A 117 -13.09 -4.40 0.24
N SER A 118 -12.91 -4.17 -1.06
CA SER A 118 -12.73 -5.24 -2.05
C SER A 118 -11.49 -4.98 -2.90
N GLN A 119 -10.92 -6.08 -3.38
CA GLN A 119 -9.76 -6.04 -4.25
C GLN A 119 -9.94 -7.05 -5.39
N SER A 120 -9.92 -6.55 -6.61
CA SER A 120 -9.96 -7.31 -7.85
C SER A 120 -8.62 -7.21 -8.58
N LYS A 121 -8.09 -8.35 -9.03
CA LYS A 121 -6.83 -8.46 -9.78
C LYS A 121 -6.99 -9.42 -10.95
N PRO A 122 -6.32 -9.20 -12.09
CA PRO A 122 -5.66 -7.96 -12.48
C PRO A 122 -6.68 -6.92 -12.98
N GLN A 123 -6.67 -5.70 -12.41
CA GLN A 123 -7.59 -4.62 -12.82
C GLN A 123 -7.03 -3.25 -12.46
N GLN A 124 -7.12 -2.28 -13.39
CA GLN A 124 -6.85 -0.88 -13.07
C GLN A 124 -7.93 -0.37 -12.11
N PHE A 125 -7.53 0.35 -11.05
CA PHE A 125 -8.46 0.77 -10.00
C PHE A 125 -9.17 -0.40 -9.29
N GLY A 126 -8.54 -1.58 -9.25
CA GLY A 126 -9.12 -2.81 -8.73
C GLY A 126 -9.33 -2.84 -7.20
N ASN A 127 -8.78 -1.89 -6.43
CA ASN A 127 -9.13 -1.76 -5.01
C ASN A 127 -10.29 -0.79 -4.85
N SER A 128 -11.39 -1.22 -4.23
CA SER A 128 -12.52 -0.37 -3.87
C SER A 128 -12.66 -0.28 -2.35
N LEU A 129 -12.93 0.94 -1.86
CA LEU A 129 -13.32 1.20 -0.48
C LEU A 129 -14.55 2.09 -0.47
N LEU A 130 -15.59 1.65 0.21
CA LEU A 130 -16.78 2.43 0.49
C LEU A 130 -17.01 2.45 2.00
N LYS A 131 -17.19 3.65 2.56
CA LYS A 131 -17.76 3.85 3.89
C LYS A 131 -18.95 4.75 3.76
N SER A 132 -20.13 4.20 4.00
CA SER A 132 -21.36 4.96 3.84
C SER A 132 -21.45 6.07 4.90
N ASN A 133 -22.13 7.17 4.59
CA ASN A 133 -22.49 8.16 5.60
C ASN A 133 -23.30 7.55 6.76
N ARG A 134 -24.01 6.44 6.52
CA ARG A 134 -24.70 5.66 7.57
C ARG A 134 -23.73 5.03 8.56
N PHE A 135 -22.53 4.63 8.14
CA PHE A 135 -21.49 4.12 9.03
C PHE A 135 -21.13 5.14 10.11
N GLN A 136 -20.96 6.40 9.68
CA GLN A 136 -20.66 7.50 10.59
C GLN A 136 -21.88 7.95 11.39
N GLN A 137 -23.02 8.15 10.74
CA GLN A 137 -24.19 8.79 11.36
C GLN A 137 -25.04 7.85 12.21
N TRP A 138 -25.31 6.63 11.73
CA TRP A 138 -26.17 5.68 12.43
C TRP A 138 -25.37 4.82 13.41
N PHE A 139 -24.16 4.44 13.02
CA PHE A 139 -23.32 3.50 13.78
C PHE A 139 -22.15 4.18 14.52
N SER A 140 -22.00 5.51 14.42
CA SER A 140 -20.92 6.25 15.11
C SER A 140 -19.53 5.67 14.83
N ASP A 141 -19.25 5.32 13.57
CA ASP A 141 -17.99 4.74 13.10
C ASP A 141 -17.66 3.34 13.68
N VAL A 142 -18.63 2.59 14.21
CA VAL A 142 -18.41 1.26 14.80
C VAL A 142 -19.57 0.31 14.50
N VAL A 143 -19.29 -0.84 13.89
CA VAL A 143 -20.24 -1.95 13.74
C VAL A 143 -19.64 -3.20 14.36
N ILE A 144 -20.39 -3.86 15.23
CA ILE A 144 -19.98 -5.08 15.95
C ILE A 144 -21.00 -6.17 15.68
N ALA A 145 -20.54 -7.32 15.21
CA ALA A 145 -21.32 -8.55 15.10
C ALA A 145 -20.70 -9.61 15.99
N SER A 146 -21.41 -10.03 17.03
CA SER A 146 -20.94 -11.01 18.00
C SER A 146 -21.94 -12.15 18.16
N ASP A 147 -21.46 -13.37 18.34
CA ASP A 147 -22.29 -14.53 18.69
C ASP A 147 -21.46 -15.51 19.53
N ALA A 148 -22.16 -16.41 20.21
CA ALA A 148 -21.58 -17.37 21.13
C ALA A 148 -22.31 -18.71 21.07
N LYS A 149 -21.54 -19.80 21.07
CA LYS A 149 -22.06 -21.16 21.12
C LYS A 149 -21.23 -22.02 22.06
N GLY A 150 -21.81 -22.33 23.23
CA GLY A 150 -21.12 -23.08 24.27
C GLY A 150 -19.90 -22.31 24.79
N GLN A 151 -18.72 -22.92 24.70
CA GLN A 151 -17.44 -22.31 25.09
C GLN A 151 -16.83 -21.40 24.02
N TYR A 152 -17.45 -21.27 22.83
CA TYR A 152 -16.89 -20.47 21.73
C TYR A 152 -17.58 -19.12 21.66
N PHE A 153 -16.81 -18.05 21.77
CA PHE A 153 -17.25 -16.66 21.60
C PHE A 153 -16.52 -16.08 20.41
N TYR A 154 -17.23 -15.45 19.48
CA TYR A 154 -16.59 -14.75 18.37
C TYR A 154 -17.21 -13.38 18.17
N THR A 155 -16.40 -12.43 17.72
CA THR A 155 -16.81 -11.05 17.49
C THR A 155 -16.08 -10.50 16.27
N LEU A 156 -16.83 -9.89 15.35
CA LEU A 156 -16.31 -9.15 14.21
C LEU A 156 -16.64 -7.67 14.42
N THR A 157 -15.61 -6.85 14.56
CA THR A 157 -15.73 -5.40 14.74
C THR A 157 -15.13 -4.68 13.54
N THR A 158 -15.86 -3.75 12.94
CA THR A 158 -15.32 -2.80 11.97
C THR A 158 -15.47 -1.40 12.52
N SER A 159 -14.39 -0.61 12.51
CA SER A 159 -14.41 0.75 13.02
C SER A 159 -13.38 1.64 12.34
N ALA A 160 -13.69 2.93 12.22
CA ALA A 160 -12.69 3.92 11.80
C ALA A 160 -11.69 4.30 12.92
N GLN A 161 -11.97 3.94 14.19
CA GLN A 161 -11.22 4.43 15.36
C GLN A 161 -11.11 3.37 16.48
N MET A 162 -10.74 2.15 16.13
CA MET A 162 -10.61 1.04 17.09
C MET A 162 -9.31 1.09 17.89
N ARG A 163 -9.40 0.94 19.21
CA ARG A 163 -8.24 0.61 20.03
C ARG A 163 -7.92 -0.87 19.85
N SER A 164 -6.77 -1.17 19.25
CA SER A 164 -6.33 -2.55 19.03
C SER A 164 -4.90 -2.75 19.52
N VAL A 165 -4.67 -3.86 20.23
CA VAL A 165 -3.37 -4.30 20.74
C VAL A 165 -3.19 -5.77 20.40
N ILE A 166 -2.18 -6.08 19.59
CA ILE A 166 -1.70 -7.45 19.38
C ILE A 166 -0.60 -7.74 20.40
N SER A 167 0.36 -6.83 20.52
CA SER A 167 1.43 -6.88 21.50
C SER A 167 2.12 -5.51 21.58
N PRO A 168 2.73 -5.12 22.73
CA PRO A 168 3.36 -3.81 22.91
C PRO A 168 4.46 -3.51 21.87
N MET A 169 5.32 -4.48 21.56
CA MET A 169 6.44 -4.27 20.63
C MET A 169 6.08 -4.48 19.14
N VAL A 170 4.89 -4.99 18.85
CA VAL A 170 4.47 -5.34 17.48
C VAL A 170 3.39 -4.40 16.96
N PHE A 171 2.26 -4.30 17.67
CA PHE A 171 1.14 -3.46 17.24
C PHE A 171 0.29 -3.06 18.43
N SER A 172 0.35 -1.77 18.76
CA SER A 172 -0.50 -1.12 19.75
C SER A 172 -0.92 0.23 19.18
N LYS A 173 -2.14 0.31 18.64
CA LYS A 173 -2.68 1.54 18.05
C LYS A 173 -3.91 2.02 18.81
N PRO A 174 -3.98 3.32 19.16
CA PRO A 174 -5.13 3.87 19.87
C PRO A 174 -6.36 4.08 18.97
N ARG A 175 -6.13 4.32 17.68
CA ARG A 175 -7.18 4.60 16.68
C ARG A 175 -6.83 3.92 15.36
N MET A 176 -7.01 2.61 15.29
CA MET A 176 -6.90 1.84 14.06
C MET A 176 -8.19 1.98 13.25
N ASP A 177 -8.05 2.32 11.98
CA ASP A 177 -9.14 2.26 11.02
C ASP A 177 -9.11 0.89 10.32
N GLY A 178 -10.07 0.02 10.61
CA GLY A 178 -10.10 -1.31 10.01
C GLY A 178 -11.07 -2.28 10.66
N VAL A 179 -10.79 -3.56 10.46
CA VAL A 179 -11.58 -4.69 10.91
C VAL A 179 -10.77 -5.51 11.90
N GLN A 180 -11.40 -5.98 12.98
CA GLN A 180 -10.85 -6.93 13.93
C GLN A 180 -11.82 -8.07 14.12
N PHE A 181 -11.31 -9.29 14.07
CA PHE A 181 -12.04 -10.51 14.38
C PHE A 181 -11.41 -11.15 15.61
N ASP A 182 -12.21 -11.34 16.64
CA ASP A 182 -11.81 -11.97 17.89
C ASP A 182 -12.54 -13.30 18.07
N LEU A 183 -11.81 -14.30 18.55
CA LEU A 183 -12.28 -15.63 18.91
C LEU A 183 -11.74 -15.97 20.30
N ALA A 184 -12.62 -16.33 21.22
CA ALA A 184 -12.24 -16.75 22.56
C ALA A 184 -12.91 -18.08 22.93
N THR A 185 -12.17 -18.89 23.67
CA THR A 185 -12.60 -20.14 24.29
C THR A 185 -11.99 -20.26 25.69
N ASP A 186 -12.37 -21.29 26.44
CA ASP A 186 -11.84 -21.54 27.78
C ASP A 186 -10.30 -21.63 27.87
N ARG A 187 -9.59 -21.96 26.77
CA ARG A 187 -8.12 -22.09 26.76
C ARG A 187 -7.41 -21.38 25.62
N TYR A 188 -8.14 -20.93 24.60
CA TYR A 188 -7.57 -20.34 23.39
C TYR A 188 -8.21 -18.99 23.11
N GLU A 189 -7.37 -18.02 22.77
CA GLU A 189 -7.77 -16.69 22.33
C GLU A 189 -7.09 -16.42 20.98
N GLY A 190 -7.83 -15.87 20.03
CA GLY A 190 -7.35 -15.54 18.70
C GLY A 190 -7.89 -14.18 18.29
N THR A 191 -7.01 -13.32 17.79
CA THR A 191 -7.39 -12.02 17.24
C THR A 191 -6.75 -11.89 15.86
N LEU A 192 -7.53 -11.45 14.87
CA LEU A 192 -7.07 -11.06 13.54
C LEU A 192 -7.43 -9.59 13.31
N ILE A 193 -6.51 -8.84 12.73
CA ILE A 193 -6.73 -7.43 12.35
C ILE A 193 -6.43 -7.23 10.87
N TYR A 194 -7.21 -6.36 10.25
CA TYR A 194 -7.01 -5.90 8.89
C TYR A 194 -7.25 -4.40 8.80
N SER A 195 -6.37 -3.68 8.12
CA SER A 195 -6.51 -2.24 7.90
C SER A 195 -5.97 -1.85 6.54
N ARG A 196 -6.62 -0.90 5.88
CA ARG A 196 -6.09 -0.25 4.67
C ARG A 196 -5.34 1.01 5.12
N LEU A 197 -4.03 0.94 5.25
CA LEU A 197 -3.21 2.05 5.76
C LEU A 197 -3.18 3.25 4.80
N SER A 198 -3.13 3.00 3.50
CA SER A 198 -3.18 4.06 2.48
C SER A 198 -4.62 4.37 2.08
N ASN A 199 -5.05 5.63 2.17
CA ASN A 199 -6.44 6.05 1.91
C ASN A 199 -7.48 5.21 2.71
N PRO A 200 -7.43 5.25 4.05
CA PRO A 200 -8.33 4.47 4.91
C PRO A 200 -9.80 4.91 4.85
N GLY A 201 -10.10 6.06 4.25
CA GLY A 201 -11.43 6.67 4.21
C GLY A 201 -11.84 7.35 5.52
N GLY A 202 -11.21 7.01 6.66
CA GLY A 202 -11.58 7.60 7.95
C GLY A 202 -13.03 7.23 8.30
N SER A 203 -13.80 8.20 8.77
CA SER A 203 -15.20 7.98 9.16
C SER A 203 -16.16 7.75 7.98
N THR A 204 -15.90 8.31 6.80
CA THR A 204 -16.80 8.22 5.63
C THR A 204 -16.06 8.45 4.32
N THR A 205 -16.52 7.82 3.25
CA THR A 205 -16.12 8.15 1.87
C THR A 205 -17.22 8.93 1.13
N GLU A 206 -18.13 9.56 1.87
CA GLU A 206 -19.27 10.33 1.35
C GLU A 206 -20.19 9.51 0.43
N ASP A 207 -20.38 8.23 0.75
CA ASP A 207 -21.11 7.27 -0.09
C ASP A 207 -20.50 7.08 -1.51
N GLN A 208 -19.25 7.48 -1.71
CA GLN A 208 -18.51 7.28 -2.97
C GLN A 208 -17.44 6.21 -2.83
N GLU A 209 -17.27 5.39 -3.87
CA GLU A 209 -16.22 4.39 -3.90
C GLU A 209 -14.85 5.02 -4.17
N VAL A 210 -13.91 4.81 -3.24
CA VAL A 210 -12.51 5.25 -3.39
C VAL A 210 -11.71 4.17 -4.10
N LEU A 211 -11.68 4.28 -5.42
CA LEU A 211 -10.97 3.33 -6.27
C LEU A 211 -9.47 3.64 -6.36
N ARG A 212 -8.60 2.63 -6.22
CA ARG A 212 -7.14 2.78 -6.36
C ARG A 212 -6.50 1.55 -6.99
N THR A 213 -5.42 1.78 -7.73
CA THR A 213 -4.56 0.71 -8.24
C THR A 213 -3.56 0.22 -7.18
N ASN A 214 -2.91 1.16 -6.48
CA ASN A 214 -1.96 0.87 -5.42
C ASN A 214 -2.63 1.04 -4.06
N ASN A 215 -2.33 0.16 -3.11
CA ASN A 215 -2.68 0.33 -1.70
C ASN A 215 -1.58 -0.25 -0.80
N THR A 216 -1.51 0.26 0.43
CA THR A 216 -0.77 -0.37 1.53
C THR A 216 -1.80 -0.94 2.49
N THR A 217 -1.76 -2.24 2.70
CA THR A 217 -2.63 -2.96 3.63
C THR A 217 -1.82 -3.45 4.83
N LEU A 218 -2.50 -3.61 5.95
CA LEU A 218 -1.99 -4.21 7.16
C LEU A 218 -2.85 -5.41 7.49
N PHE A 219 -2.20 -6.53 7.73
CA PHE A 219 -2.80 -7.74 8.26
C PHE A 219 -2.02 -8.15 9.50
N GLY A 220 -2.70 -8.59 10.54
CA GLY A 220 -2.05 -9.02 11.76
C GLY A 220 -2.88 -10.01 12.54
N GLY A 221 -2.25 -10.66 13.50
CA GLY A 221 -2.97 -11.51 14.42
C GLY A 221 -2.16 -11.91 15.64
N ARG A 222 -2.90 -12.34 16.64
CA ARG A 222 -2.42 -12.93 17.88
C ARG A 222 -3.15 -14.25 18.09
N PHE A 223 -2.42 -15.27 18.50
CA PHE A 223 -2.99 -16.49 19.04
C PHE A 223 -2.39 -16.72 20.42
N ALA A 224 -3.22 -16.93 21.41
CA ALA A 224 -2.78 -17.23 22.76
C ALA A 224 -3.38 -18.53 23.27
N TYR A 225 -2.57 -19.27 24.01
CA TYR A 225 -2.91 -20.53 24.64
C TYR A 225 -2.68 -20.44 26.14
N GLN A 226 -3.74 -20.63 26.91
CA GLN A 226 -3.68 -20.74 28.35
C GLN A 226 -3.28 -22.16 28.75
N LEU A 227 -2.02 -22.31 29.17
CA LEU A 227 -1.46 -23.62 29.58
C LEU A 227 -1.91 -23.99 30.99
N SER A 228 -2.08 -23.00 31.86
CA SER A 228 -2.62 -23.14 33.22
C SER A 228 -3.24 -21.83 33.68
N ASP A 229 -3.87 -21.81 34.86
CA ASP A 229 -4.46 -20.60 35.45
C ASP A 229 -3.45 -19.45 35.58
N ALA A 230 -2.17 -19.78 35.75
CA ALA A 230 -1.11 -18.79 35.95
C ALA A 230 -0.20 -18.56 34.73
N LEU A 231 -0.26 -19.39 33.67
CA LEU A 231 0.70 -19.34 32.55
C LEU A 231 -0.02 -19.33 31.19
N GLN A 232 0.28 -18.30 30.39
CA GLN A 232 -0.22 -18.10 29.04
C GLN A 232 0.96 -17.92 28.07
N LEU A 233 0.84 -18.55 26.91
CA LEU A 233 1.78 -18.42 25.80
C LEU A 233 1.07 -17.72 24.65
N GLY A 234 1.74 -16.78 23.97
CA GLY A 234 1.21 -16.11 22.80
C GLY A 234 2.18 -16.15 21.63
N LEU A 235 1.62 -16.24 20.43
CA LEU A 235 2.29 -16.05 19.15
C LEU A 235 1.59 -14.93 18.42
N HIS A 236 2.34 -14.06 17.77
CA HIS A 236 1.77 -12.94 17.04
C HIS A 236 2.58 -12.57 15.82
N ALA A 237 1.89 -12.02 14.83
CA ALA A 237 2.50 -11.54 13.60
C ALA A 237 1.74 -10.34 13.07
N VAL A 238 2.44 -9.36 12.54
CA VAL A 238 1.87 -8.23 11.80
C VAL A 238 2.66 -8.03 10.51
N ASN A 239 1.95 -7.77 9.43
CA ASN A 239 2.50 -7.53 8.12
C ASN A 239 1.82 -6.30 7.53
N ALA A 240 2.59 -5.27 7.24
CA ALA A 240 2.16 -4.13 6.44
C ALA A 240 2.86 -4.22 5.09
N HIS A 241 2.12 -4.27 4.00
CA HIS A 241 2.70 -4.43 2.67
C HIS A 241 1.96 -3.61 1.62
N GLN A 242 2.72 -3.21 0.60
CA GLN A 242 2.18 -2.57 -0.58
C GLN A 242 1.63 -3.62 -1.53
N SER A 243 0.55 -3.30 -2.21
CA SER A 243 -0.06 -4.13 -3.23
C SER A 243 -0.49 -3.28 -4.43
N ASN A 244 -0.45 -3.88 -5.61
CA ASN A 244 -0.80 -3.26 -6.89
C ASN A 244 -1.73 -4.22 -7.64
N THR A 245 -2.88 -3.72 -8.09
CA THR A 245 -3.90 -4.53 -8.77
C THR A 245 -3.65 -4.73 -10.25
N LEU A 246 -2.66 -4.07 -10.87
CA LEU A 246 -2.30 -4.31 -12.27
C LEU A 246 -1.47 -5.58 -12.48
N SER A 247 -0.88 -6.11 -11.41
CA SER A 247 -0.03 -7.30 -11.47
C SER A 247 -0.87 -8.54 -11.15
N ASP A 248 -0.81 -9.56 -12.01
CA ASP A 248 -1.53 -10.83 -11.87
C ASP A 248 -0.84 -11.74 -10.83
N ARG A 249 -0.88 -11.33 -9.56
CA ARG A 249 -0.09 -11.95 -8.46
C ARG A 249 -0.88 -12.97 -7.66
N LEU A 250 -1.21 -14.12 -8.26
CA LEU A 250 -1.36 -15.35 -7.45
C LEU A 250 -0.01 -16.05 -7.22
N VAL A 251 1.06 -15.65 -7.91
CA VAL A 251 2.39 -16.25 -7.81
C VAL A 251 3.37 -15.27 -7.13
N GLY A 252 3.95 -15.69 -6.00
CA GLY A 252 4.91 -14.91 -5.21
C GLY A 252 4.68 -14.95 -3.70
N ASN A 253 5.59 -14.36 -2.90
CA ASN A 253 5.45 -14.29 -1.43
C ASN A 253 4.42 -13.20 -1.05
N PRO A 254 3.25 -13.56 -0.46
CA PRO A 254 2.18 -12.61 -0.13
C PRO A 254 2.58 -11.61 0.98
N PHE A 255 3.62 -11.91 1.76
CA PHE A 255 4.08 -11.08 2.87
C PHE A 255 5.15 -10.05 2.46
N SER A 256 5.75 -10.22 1.27
CA SER A 256 6.83 -9.36 0.77
C SER A 256 6.37 -8.07 0.11
N GLY A 257 5.06 -7.94 -0.15
CA GLY A 257 4.47 -6.83 -0.88
C GLY A 257 4.83 -6.80 -2.37
N ALA A 258 4.38 -5.77 -3.07
CA ALA A 258 4.65 -5.51 -4.48
C ALA A 258 5.05 -4.04 -4.66
N LEU A 259 5.86 -3.77 -5.69
CA LEU A 259 6.17 -2.40 -6.08
C LEU A 259 4.89 -1.73 -6.62
N THR A 260 4.68 -0.48 -6.21
CA THR A 260 3.64 0.36 -6.79
C THR A 260 3.96 0.71 -8.24
N VAL A 261 2.95 1.11 -9.01
CA VAL A 261 3.14 1.57 -10.41
C VAL A 261 4.15 2.73 -10.53
N ALA A 262 4.22 3.61 -9.52
CA ALA A 262 5.16 4.73 -9.52
C ALA A 262 6.58 4.29 -9.17
N GLN A 263 6.74 3.30 -8.30
CA GLN A 263 8.04 2.77 -7.90
C GLN A 263 8.65 1.85 -8.95
N ASN A 264 7.84 1.08 -9.70
CA ASN A 264 8.35 0.15 -10.71
C ASN A 264 8.76 0.90 -12.00
N LYS A 265 9.88 1.60 -11.91
CA LYS A 265 10.52 2.38 -12.97
C LYS A 265 12.02 2.14 -12.92
N THR A 266 12.69 2.21 -14.07
CA THR A 266 14.15 2.09 -14.17
C THR A 266 14.82 3.10 -13.23
N VAL A 267 15.90 2.69 -12.56
CA VAL A 267 16.66 3.52 -11.62
C VAL A 267 17.82 4.17 -12.37
N SER A 268 17.98 5.48 -12.24
CA SER A 268 19.12 6.21 -12.82
C SER A 268 20.17 6.55 -11.78
N LEU A 269 19.78 6.77 -10.53
CA LEU A 269 20.70 7.25 -9.49
C LEU A 269 20.45 6.50 -8.19
N ILE A 270 21.50 5.92 -7.64
CA ILE A 270 21.52 5.41 -6.26
C ILE A 270 22.51 6.24 -5.46
N GLN A 271 22.07 6.74 -4.30
CA GLN A 271 22.92 7.49 -3.39
C GLN A 271 23.02 6.77 -2.05
N ILE A 272 24.25 6.65 -1.56
CA ILE A 272 24.55 6.14 -0.23
C ILE A 272 25.16 7.27 0.58
N VAL A 273 24.70 7.44 1.82
CA VAL A 273 25.20 8.47 2.73
C VAL A 273 25.77 7.78 3.96
N LEU A 274 27.06 8.00 4.22
CA LEU A 274 27.75 7.52 5.39
C LEU A 274 27.84 8.65 6.41
N ARG A 275 27.44 8.37 7.64
CA ARG A 275 27.36 9.34 8.74
C ARG A 275 27.92 8.75 10.02
N ASP A 276 28.18 9.60 10.99
CA ASP A 276 28.46 9.23 12.37
C ASP A 276 27.16 8.77 13.09
N ASP A 277 27.18 7.64 13.82
CA ASP A 277 26.03 7.21 14.67
C ASP A 277 25.94 8.05 15.95
N SER A 278 27.09 8.53 16.45
CA SER A 278 27.24 9.32 17.67
C SER A 278 27.81 10.72 17.40
N PRO A 279 27.17 11.54 16.54
CA PRO A 279 27.75 12.81 16.08
C PRO A 279 28.01 13.85 17.18
N GLY A 280 27.49 13.63 18.39
CA GLY A 280 27.62 14.54 19.53
C GLY A 280 29.02 14.57 20.16
N ASP A 281 29.87 13.58 19.93
CA ASP A 281 31.25 13.59 20.42
C ASP A 281 32.22 14.32 19.46
N GLY A 282 31.83 14.48 18.19
CA GLY A 282 32.59 15.16 17.15
C GLY A 282 33.83 14.40 16.67
N THR A 283 34.04 13.15 17.07
CA THR A 283 35.26 12.38 16.77
C THR A 283 34.97 10.90 16.57
N GLY A 284 35.62 10.29 15.57
CA GLY A 284 35.57 8.83 15.41
C GLY A 284 34.30 8.32 14.74
N GLY A 285 33.72 9.12 13.83
CA GLY A 285 32.60 8.69 13.00
C GLY A 285 33.03 7.80 11.84
N ALA A 286 32.20 7.69 10.81
CA ALA A 286 32.34 6.68 9.76
C ALA A 286 33.69 6.74 9.02
N ALA A 287 34.42 5.63 8.99
CA ALA A 287 35.65 5.46 8.21
C ALA A 287 35.39 4.61 6.95
N PHE A 288 35.49 5.22 5.77
CA PHE A 288 35.20 4.60 4.46
C PHE A 288 36.46 4.29 3.66
N PHE A 289 36.64 3.01 3.31
CA PHE A 289 37.79 2.53 2.52
C PHE A 289 37.38 2.24 1.08
N GLN A 290 37.55 3.23 0.19
CA GLN A 290 37.20 3.12 -1.24
C GLN A 290 37.89 1.94 -1.93
N ALA A 291 39.20 1.73 -1.67
CA ALA A 291 39.98 0.67 -2.32
C ALA A 291 39.48 -0.75 -2.02
N GLY A 292 38.78 -0.96 -0.89
CA GLY A 292 38.16 -2.23 -0.54
C GLY A 292 36.67 -2.33 -0.92
N SER A 293 36.04 -1.22 -1.28
CA SER A 293 34.61 -1.13 -1.56
C SER A 293 34.30 -1.35 -3.04
N ASP A 294 33.13 -1.92 -3.34
CA ASP A 294 32.71 -2.23 -4.71
C ASP A 294 31.18 -2.30 -4.84
N VAL A 295 30.68 -2.26 -6.07
CA VAL A 295 29.27 -2.47 -6.42
C VAL A 295 29.17 -3.66 -7.38
N LEU A 296 28.24 -4.57 -7.13
CA LEU A 296 27.93 -5.67 -8.03
C LEU A 296 26.55 -5.47 -8.66
N ILE A 297 26.50 -5.55 -9.98
CA ILE A 297 25.31 -5.30 -10.78
C ILE A 297 24.95 -6.61 -11.47
N THR A 298 23.78 -7.14 -11.16
CA THR A 298 23.26 -8.38 -11.77
C THR A 298 22.18 -8.04 -12.78
N TYR A 299 22.31 -8.60 -13.98
CA TYR A 299 21.39 -8.40 -15.10
C TYR A 299 20.40 -9.55 -15.26
N GLU A 300 19.45 -9.37 -16.17
CA GLU A 300 18.35 -10.31 -16.41
C GLU A 300 18.81 -11.74 -16.75
N ASP A 301 19.87 -11.84 -17.55
CA ASP A 301 20.47 -13.10 -18.01
C ASP A 301 21.32 -13.81 -16.95
N GLY A 302 21.53 -13.16 -15.80
CA GLY A 302 22.39 -13.63 -14.71
C GLY A 302 23.85 -13.20 -14.80
N THR A 303 24.23 -12.43 -15.82
CA THR A 303 25.55 -11.78 -15.91
C THR A 303 25.73 -10.82 -14.72
N VAL A 304 26.96 -10.75 -14.19
CA VAL A 304 27.30 -9.89 -13.06
C VAL A 304 28.52 -9.05 -13.41
N ASP A 305 28.34 -7.72 -13.41
CA ASP A 305 29.44 -6.78 -13.52
C ASP A 305 29.87 -6.31 -12.12
N ALA A 306 31.18 -6.28 -11.89
CA ALA A 306 31.76 -5.59 -10.75
C ALA A 306 32.12 -4.16 -11.15
N GLY A 307 31.74 -3.18 -10.33
CA GLY A 307 31.95 -1.76 -10.61
C GLY A 307 33.41 -1.45 -10.90
N LYS A 308 34.34 -2.02 -10.14
CA LYS A 308 35.78 -1.87 -10.41
C LYS A 308 36.24 -2.41 -11.77
N ASP A 309 35.67 -3.51 -12.24
CA ASP A 309 36.05 -4.13 -13.51
C ASP A 309 35.60 -3.26 -14.69
N ILE A 310 34.41 -2.66 -14.59
CA ILE A 310 33.86 -1.74 -15.60
C ILE A 310 34.25 -0.27 -15.35
N GLN A 311 35.09 0.03 -14.36
CA GLN A 311 35.45 1.39 -13.94
C GLN A 311 34.24 2.28 -13.60
N PHE A 312 33.19 1.67 -13.06
CA PHE A 312 32.02 2.34 -12.50
C PHE A 312 32.17 2.51 -10.99
N GLU A 313 32.78 3.62 -10.60
CA GLU A 313 32.97 4.04 -9.21
C GLU A 313 32.03 5.20 -8.84
N PRO A 314 31.67 5.35 -7.55
CA PRO A 314 30.81 6.45 -7.14
C PRO A 314 31.50 7.81 -7.25
N VAL A 315 30.72 8.85 -7.54
CA VAL A 315 31.13 10.22 -7.25
C VAL A 315 31.05 10.43 -5.74
N ILE A 316 32.18 10.77 -5.12
CA ILE A 316 32.30 10.97 -3.67
C ILE A 316 32.23 12.47 -3.36
N GLU A 317 31.31 12.85 -2.48
CA GLU A 317 31.17 14.21 -1.96
C GLU A 317 31.23 14.23 -0.44
N GLY A 318 31.86 15.25 0.13
CA GLY A 318 32.01 15.41 1.58
C GLY A 318 33.07 14.50 2.20
N GLY A 319 33.14 14.53 3.53
CA GLY A 319 34.12 13.79 4.32
C GLY A 319 35.54 14.37 4.30
N PHE A 320 36.34 13.91 5.25
CA PHE A 320 37.73 14.30 5.43
C PHE A 320 38.65 13.18 4.94
N VAL A 321 39.52 13.48 3.98
CA VAL A 321 40.52 12.52 3.50
C VAL A 321 41.57 12.29 4.58
N GLN A 322 41.74 11.03 4.99
CA GLN A 322 42.76 10.54 5.92
C GLN A 322 43.73 9.61 5.19
N GLN A 323 44.73 9.08 5.89
CA GLN A 323 45.67 8.11 5.30
C GLN A 323 44.97 6.78 4.99
N GLY A 324 44.52 6.62 3.74
CA GLY A 324 43.96 5.36 3.21
C GLY A 324 42.45 5.20 3.33
N TYR A 325 41.72 6.18 3.88
CA TYR A 325 40.27 6.19 4.01
C TYR A 325 39.70 7.61 4.08
N ILE A 326 38.38 7.74 3.94
CA ILE A 326 37.64 9.00 4.08
C ILE A 326 36.82 8.93 5.37
N ALA A 327 36.88 9.97 6.20
CA ALA A 327 36.21 10.01 7.50
C ALA A 327 35.02 10.98 7.50
N ALA A 328 33.89 10.60 8.10
CA ALA A 328 32.75 11.48 8.38
C ALA A 328 32.58 11.59 9.90
N ASN A 329 33.07 12.66 10.50
CA ASN A 329 33.02 12.88 11.96
C ASN A 329 31.95 13.93 12.31
N GLY A 330 31.23 13.71 13.41
CA GLY A 330 30.23 14.68 13.88
C GLY A 330 29.14 14.90 12.83
N PRO A 331 28.83 16.16 12.44
CA PRO A 331 27.78 16.44 11.45
C PRO A 331 28.20 16.22 10.00
N GLU A 332 29.47 15.87 9.74
CA GLU A 332 29.96 15.63 8.38
C GLU A 332 29.37 14.35 7.78
N GLU A 333 29.19 14.32 6.45
CA GLU A 333 28.64 13.16 5.75
C GLU A 333 29.47 12.85 4.51
N ILE A 334 29.65 11.56 4.20
CA ILE A 334 30.20 11.12 2.91
C ILE A 334 29.04 10.67 2.03
N ARG A 335 28.88 11.27 0.86
CA ARG A 335 27.87 10.90 -0.13
C ARG A 335 28.53 10.17 -1.29
N LEU A 336 28.06 8.97 -1.56
CA LEU A 336 28.47 8.13 -2.68
C LEU A 336 27.32 8.11 -3.70
N SER A 337 27.53 8.73 -4.86
CA SER A 337 26.52 8.80 -5.92
C SER A 337 26.90 7.88 -7.07
N TYR A 338 26.06 6.87 -7.33
CA TYR A 338 26.19 5.94 -8.45
C TYR A 338 25.19 6.32 -9.54
N ASP A 339 25.69 6.94 -10.60
CA ASP A 339 24.90 7.43 -11.72
C ASP A 339 24.96 6.43 -12.90
N PHE A 340 23.86 5.71 -13.10
CA PHE A 340 23.71 4.72 -14.17
C PHE A 340 23.49 5.35 -15.55
N ASP A 341 23.34 6.67 -15.63
CA ASP A 341 23.35 7.43 -16.88
C ASP A 341 24.75 7.99 -17.22
N SER A 342 25.74 7.76 -16.35
CA SER A 342 27.11 8.21 -16.60
C SER A 342 27.75 7.44 -17.76
N PRO A 343 28.65 8.07 -18.55
CA PRO A 343 29.41 7.39 -19.59
C PRO A 343 30.21 6.19 -19.07
N ALA A 344 30.66 6.25 -17.81
CA ALA A 344 31.37 5.15 -17.16
C ALA A 344 30.53 3.86 -17.09
N PHE A 345 29.22 3.98 -16.87
CA PHE A 345 28.31 2.84 -16.91
C PHE A 345 27.89 2.52 -18.35
N VAL A 346 27.37 3.50 -19.08
CA VAL A 346 26.74 3.29 -20.40
C VAL A 346 27.70 2.67 -21.43
N ASP A 347 28.97 3.07 -21.43
CA ASP A 347 29.93 2.62 -22.45
C ASP A 347 30.59 1.28 -22.12
N ARG A 348 30.48 0.80 -20.88
CA ARG A 348 31.32 -0.30 -20.35
C ARG A 348 30.55 -1.42 -19.68
N ALA A 349 29.32 -1.17 -19.25
CA ALA A 349 28.43 -2.18 -18.73
C ALA A 349 28.12 -3.24 -19.77
N SER A 350 27.98 -4.48 -19.33
CA SER A 350 27.60 -5.61 -20.19
C SER A 350 26.20 -5.43 -20.81
N PHE A 351 25.30 -4.77 -20.07
CA PHE A 351 23.90 -4.54 -20.47
C PHE A 351 23.42 -3.16 -20.02
N PRO A 352 22.36 -2.62 -20.68
CA PRO A 352 21.77 -1.35 -20.30
C PRO A 352 21.10 -1.42 -18.92
N LYS A 353 20.89 -0.26 -18.29
CA LYS A 353 20.37 -0.17 -16.90
C LYS A 353 18.96 -0.75 -16.74
N GLU A 354 18.18 -0.81 -17.83
CA GLU A 354 16.85 -1.41 -17.88
C GLU A 354 16.87 -2.92 -17.57
N ASP A 355 17.98 -3.60 -17.87
CA ASP A 355 18.13 -5.04 -17.70
C ASP A 355 18.62 -5.40 -16.29
N ILE A 356 18.93 -4.42 -15.44
CA ILE A 356 19.40 -4.66 -14.07
C ILE A 356 18.26 -5.26 -13.22
N VAL A 357 18.55 -6.34 -12.52
CA VAL A 357 17.61 -7.01 -11.61
C VAL A 357 18.04 -6.93 -10.15
N LYS A 358 19.31 -6.63 -9.89
CA LYS A 358 19.87 -6.48 -8.53
C LYS A 358 21.13 -5.61 -8.57
N VAL A 359 21.25 -4.74 -7.57
CA VAL A 359 22.48 -3.98 -7.27
C VAL A 359 22.86 -4.26 -5.82
N GLU A 360 24.05 -4.82 -5.60
CA GLU A 360 24.61 -5.13 -4.29
C GLU A 360 25.82 -4.25 -4.01
N PHE A 361 25.78 -3.50 -2.92
CA PHE A 361 26.89 -2.69 -2.45
C PHE A 361 27.71 -3.46 -1.41
N ARG A 362 29.03 -3.36 -1.54
CA ARG A 362 30.00 -3.93 -0.61
C ARG A 362 30.90 -2.79 -0.14
N LEU A 363 30.58 -2.23 1.02
CA LEU A 363 31.33 -1.09 1.56
C LEU A 363 32.25 -1.56 2.68
N VAL A 364 33.54 -1.24 2.59
CA VAL A 364 34.49 -1.48 3.67
C VAL A 364 34.45 -0.29 4.61
N LEU A 365 33.88 -0.53 5.80
CA LEU A 365 33.57 0.48 6.80
C LEU A 365 34.21 0.10 8.14
N GLY A 366 34.63 1.11 8.90
CA GLY A 366 35.02 0.98 10.30
C GLY A 366 34.54 2.18 11.11
N ASN A 367 34.85 2.16 12.40
CA ASN A 367 34.43 3.15 13.40
C ASN A 367 32.91 3.20 13.62
N ASP A 368 32.40 4.30 14.15
CA ASP A 368 31.00 4.54 14.45
C ASP A 368 30.27 5.08 13.21
N TYR A 369 29.75 4.16 12.40
CA TYR A 369 29.12 4.49 11.12
C TYR A 369 27.62 4.22 11.12
N GLN A 370 26.89 5.04 10.37
CA GLN A 370 25.58 4.74 9.83
C GLN A 370 25.62 4.74 8.29
N VAL A 371 24.91 3.80 7.69
CA VAL A 371 24.74 3.69 6.24
C VAL A 371 23.28 3.98 5.90
N TRP A 372 23.07 5.06 5.17
CA TRP A 372 21.77 5.45 4.64
C TRP A 372 21.75 5.31 3.12
N MET A 373 20.59 5.02 2.54
CA MET A 373 20.45 4.80 1.11
C MET A 373 19.18 5.43 0.57
N THR A 374 19.27 5.98 -0.65
CA THR A 374 18.14 6.51 -1.42
C THR A 374 18.37 6.32 -2.92
N SER A 375 17.36 6.62 -3.72
CA SER A 375 17.43 6.68 -5.17
C SER A 375 16.48 7.74 -5.72
N ASP A 376 16.61 7.98 -7.03
CA ASP A 376 15.66 8.78 -7.81
C ASP A 376 14.24 8.16 -7.91
N ARG A 377 14.04 6.94 -7.39
CA ARG A 377 12.75 6.27 -7.25
C ARG A 377 12.24 6.20 -5.80
N GLN A 378 13.05 6.61 -4.82
CA GLN A 378 12.70 6.61 -3.40
C GLN A 378 12.41 8.04 -2.93
N VAL A 379 11.29 8.58 -3.39
CA VAL A 379 10.90 9.97 -3.13
C VAL A 379 9.66 10.08 -2.24
N ASN A 380 9.55 11.19 -1.50
CA ASN A 380 8.34 11.55 -0.77
C ASN A 380 7.28 12.13 -1.72
N ARG A 381 6.15 12.60 -1.16
CA ARG A 381 5.05 13.19 -1.94
C ARG A 381 5.44 14.48 -2.66
N ASP A 382 6.44 15.19 -2.17
CA ASP A 382 6.95 16.45 -2.72
C ASP A 382 8.06 16.19 -3.78
N GLY A 383 8.41 14.91 -4.02
CA GLY A 383 9.45 14.51 -4.97
C GLY A 383 10.86 14.54 -4.40
N GLU A 384 11.02 14.77 -3.10
CA GLU A 384 12.33 14.81 -2.43
C GLU A 384 12.80 13.39 -2.09
N ALA A 385 14.10 13.13 -2.27
CA ALA A 385 14.70 11.85 -1.96
C ALA A 385 14.63 11.53 -0.45
N VAL A 386 14.15 10.34 -0.11
CA VAL A 386 14.02 9.88 1.29
C VAL A 386 15.16 8.93 1.61
N LEU A 387 16.01 9.28 2.57
CA LEU A 387 17.06 8.38 3.06
C LEU A 387 16.47 7.34 4.01
N LEU A 388 16.81 6.07 3.77
CA LEU A 388 16.47 4.95 4.66
C LEU A 388 17.73 4.33 5.25
N LEU A 389 17.70 4.05 6.55
CA LEU A 389 18.78 3.36 7.25
C LEU A 389 18.92 1.92 6.74
N VAL A 390 20.14 1.52 6.45
CA VAL A 390 20.49 0.19 5.94
C VAL A 390 21.31 -0.59 6.95
N ALA A 391 22.29 0.05 7.57
CA ALA A 391 23.19 -0.55 8.53
C ALA A 391 23.73 0.53 9.48
N GLN A 392 24.18 0.11 10.65
CA GLN A 392 24.96 0.93 11.56
C GLN A 392 25.99 0.08 12.31
N ALA A 393 26.96 0.73 12.93
CA ALA A 393 27.95 0.09 13.78
C ALA A 393 27.31 -0.39 15.10
N ASP A 394 27.88 -1.45 15.67
CA ASP A 394 27.51 -1.92 17.01
C ASP A 394 28.33 -1.11 18.04
N GLY A 395 27.75 -0.03 18.56
CA GLY A 395 28.38 0.87 19.54
C GLY A 395 29.37 1.88 18.93
N ASN A 396 29.84 2.82 19.75
CA ASN A 396 30.70 3.93 19.34
C ASN A 396 32.19 3.53 19.34
N VAL A 397 32.63 2.89 18.24
CA VAL A 397 34.03 2.47 18.03
C VAL A 397 34.78 3.58 17.29
N GLN A 398 36.00 3.93 17.73
CA GLN A 398 36.74 5.07 17.17
C GLN A 398 38.15 4.70 16.65
N ASP A 399 38.58 3.45 16.85
CA ASP A 399 39.94 2.96 16.63
C ASP A 399 40.07 1.97 15.45
N ILE A 400 39.02 1.85 14.63
CA ILE A 400 38.94 1.02 13.42
C ILE A 400 39.04 -0.49 13.72
N THR A 401 38.91 -0.90 14.99
CA THR A 401 38.95 -2.32 15.38
C THR A 401 37.79 -3.14 14.82
N ASN A 402 36.68 -2.48 14.46
CA ASN A 402 35.49 -3.09 13.88
C ASN A 402 35.47 -3.08 12.34
N LEU A 403 36.62 -2.91 11.67
CA LEU A 403 36.71 -2.89 10.20
C LEU A 403 36.05 -4.11 9.56
N GLN A 404 35.05 -3.89 8.71
CA GLN A 404 34.32 -4.96 8.05
C GLN A 404 33.75 -4.55 6.69
N THR A 405 33.41 -5.55 5.87
CA THR A 405 32.65 -5.34 4.63
C THR A 405 31.15 -5.43 4.90
N VAL A 406 30.46 -4.29 4.89
CA VAL A 406 29.01 -4.22 4.97
C VAL A 406 28.41 -4.49 3.59
N ARG A 407 27.62 -5.57 3.49
CA ARG A 407 27.01 -6.01 2.23
C ARG A 407 25.50 -5.85 2.27
N PHE A 408 24.94 -5.10 1.32
CA PHE A 408 23.50 -4.87 1.24
C PHE A 408 23.05 -4.66 -0.20
N GLU A 409 21.78 -4.98 -0.46
CA GLU A 409 21.16 -4.81 -1.76
C GLU A 409 20.31 -3.55 -1.78
N TYR A 410 20.38 -2.81 -2.88
CA TYR A 410 19.44 -1.73 -3.12
C TYR A 410 18.08 -2.28 -3.56
N GLY A 411 17.03 -1.66 -3.03
CA GLY A 411 15.66 -1.91 -3.41
C GLY A 411 14.72 -0.94 -2.69
N LEU A 412 13.55 -0.73 -3.28
CA LEU A 412 12.50 0.11 -2.72
C LEU A 412 11.73 -0.66 -1.65
N PRO A 413 11.32 -0.01 -0.55
CA PRO A 413 10.58 -0.66 0.52
C PRO A 413 9.19 -1.11 0.04
N THR A 414 8.86 -2.39 0.25
CA THR A 414 7.58 -2.98 -0.20
C THR A 414 6.75 -3.56 0.94
N ALA A 415 7.39 -4.00 2.03
CA ALA A 415 6.67 -4.52 3.19
C ALA A 415 7.50 -4.43 4.48
N THR A 416 6.81 -4.40 5.61
CA THR A 416 7.37 -4.60 6.95
C THR A 416 6.62 -5.73 7.63
N HIS A 417 7.36 -6.73 8.09
CA HIS A 417 6.81 -7.90 8.76
C HIS A 417 7.45 -8.07 10.12
N ILE A 418 6.64 -8.26 11.15
CA ILE A 418 7.09 -8.53 12.50
C ILE A 418 6.41 -9.83 12.94
N PHE A 419 7.19 -10.76 13.48
CA PHE A 419 6.72 -12.00 14.06
C PHE A 419 7.44 -12.24 15.38
N GLY A 420 6.70 -12.77 16.36
CA GLY A 420 7.28 -13.14 17.63
C GLY A 420 6.32 -13.87 18.53
N GLY A 421 6.68 -13.92 19.79
CA GLY A 421 5.89 -14.58 20.82
C GLY A 421 6.15 -14.00 22.19
N ASN A 422 5.21 -14.26 23.08
CA ASN A 422 5.26 -13.77 24.45
C ASN A 422 4.86 -14.86 25.45
N ILE A 423 5.35 -14.69 26.67
CA ILE A 423 5.02 -15.51 27.83
C ILE A 423 4.47 -14.58 28.90
N GLU A 424 3.33 -14.96 29.46
CA GLU A 424 2.73 -14.29 30.60
C GLU A 424 2.58 -15.26 31.77
N ILE A 425 3.10 -14.87 32.92
CA ILE A 425 2.85 -15.50 34.21
C ILE A 425 2.08 -14.50 35.07
N ARG A 426 0.90 -14.89 35.57
CA ARG A 426 0.04 -14.03 36.39
C ARG A 426 -0.17 -14.65 37.77
N ASP A 427 0.07 -13.85 38.80
CA ASP A 427 -0.13 -14.16 40.22
C ASP A 427 0.38 -15.53 40.69
N TYR A 428 1.53 -15.97 40.16
CA TYR A 428 2.12 -17.23 40.61
C TYR A 428 2.83 -17.03 41.95
N LYS A 429 2.11 -17.28 43.05
CA LYS A 429 2.57 -17.01 44.42
C LYS A 429 2.95 -15.52 44.60
N GLY A 430 2.18 -14.60 44.02
CA GLY A 430 2.48 -13.17 44.02
C GLY A 430 3.58 -12.73 43.05
N PHE A 431 3.99 -13.58 42.09
CA PHE A 431 4.92 -13.24 41.02
C PHE A 431 4.16 -13.03 39.70
N ASP A 432 4.46 -11.93 39.03
CA ASP A 432 3.97 -11.60 37.68
C ASP A 432 5.17 -11.48 36.73
N LEU A 433 5.09 -12.05 35.54
CA LEU A 433 6.11 -11.96 34.50
C LEU A 433 5.44 -11.73 33.14
N TYR A 434 5.98 -10.79 32.38
CA TYR A 434 5.71 -10.63 30.96
C TYR A 434 7.06 -10.66 30.23
N ALA A 435 7.21 -11.55 29.26
CA ALA A 435 8.39 -11.58 28.39
C ALA A 435 7.94 -11.67 26.93
N GLU A 436 8.55 -10.88 26.05
CA GLU A 436 8.26 -10.83 24.62
C GLU A 436 9.56 -10.86 23.82
N TYR A 437 9.56 -11.58 22.70
CA TYR A 437 10.67 -11.62 21.75
C TYR A 437 10.11 -11.55 20.32
N ASP A 438 10.60 -10.59 19.54
CA ASP A 438 10.12 -10.29 18.20
C ASP A 438 11.27 -10.18 17.18
N LEU A 439 10.92 -10.43 15.92
CA LEU A 439 11.80 -10.30 14.78
C LEU A 439 11.13 -9.41 13.73
N SER A 440 11.75 -8.28 13.40
CA SER A 440 11.32 -7.40 12.31
C SER A 440 12.10 -7.69 11.02
N MET A 441 11.38 -7.67 9.90
CA MET A 441 11.87 -7.88 8.54
C MET A 441 11.33 -6.75 7.67
N SER A 442 12.21 -5.89 7.19
CA SER A 442 11.87 -4.85 6.22
C SER A 442 12.19 -5.34 4.81
N TYR A 443 11.18 -5.64 4.02
CA TYR A 443 11.33 -6.17 2.67
C TYR A 443 11.53 -5.04 1.65
N ARG A 444 12.45 -5.29 0.72
CA ARG A 444 12.78 -4.40 -0.39
C ARG A 444 12.80 -5.18 -1.69
N LYS A 445 12.52 -4.49 -2.80
CA LYS A 445 12.58 -5.04 -4.16
C LYS A 445 13.26 -4.06 -5.10
N TYR A 446 14.17 -4.55 -5.94
CA TYR A 446 14.73 -3.75 -7.02
C TYR A 446 13.66 -3.51 -8.08
N PRO A 447 13.40 -2.26 -8.52
CA PRO A 447 12.43 -1.99 -9.56
C PRO A 447 12.98 -2.32 -10.94
N ASN A 448 12.20 -3.05 -11.72
CA ASN A 448 12.51 -3.37 -13.11
C ASN A 448 11.19 -3.44 -13.90
N VAL A 449 11.08 -2.62 -14.95
CA VAL A 449 9.87 -2.49 -15.79
C VAL A 449 9.65 -3.66 -16.72
N LEU A 450 10.71 -4.42 -17.03
CA LEU A 450 10.66 -5.61 -17.89
C LEU A 450 10.19 -6.85 -17.14
N ARG A 451 10.07 -6.78 -15.80
CA ARG A 451 9.68 -7.89 -14.95
C ARG A 451 8.44 -7.61 -14.12
N ASP A 452 7.58 -8.62 -14.06
CA ASP A 452 6.46 -8.69 -13.11
C ASP A 452 6.88 -9.29 -11.76
N GLU A 453 7.93 -10.12 -11.77
CA GLU A 453 8.53 -10.74 -10.59
C GLU A 453 9.88 -10.12 -10.22
N HIS A 454 9.99 -9.67 -8.97
CA HIS A 454 11.19 -9.04 -8.43
C HIS A 454 11.73 -9.85 -7.27
N HIS A 455 13.05 -9.94 -7.19
CA HIS A 455 13.74 -10.54 -6.05
C HIS A 455 13.41 -9.77 -4.76
N THR A 456 13.20 -10.51 -3.68
CA THR A 456 12.88 -9.94 -2.37
C THR A 456 14.09 -10.03 -1.45
N THR A 457 14.47 -8.91 -0.87
CA THR A 457 15.59 -8.82 0.06
C THR A 457 15.17 -8.18 1.38
N SER A 458 15.89 -8.45 2.47
CA SER A 458 15.65 -7.83 3.77
C SER A 458 16.94 -7.75 4.58
N GLY A 459 17.10 -6.63 5.30
CA GLY A 459 18.28 -6.36 6.12
C GLY A 459 19.57 -6.25 5.30
N ILE A 460 20.66 -6.74 5.89
CA ILE A 460 21.98 -6.86 5.26
C ILE A 460 22.33 -8.34 5.04
N GLY A 461 23.33 -8.63 4.21
CA GLY A 461 23.66 -10.01 3.80
C GLY A 461 23.83 -11.00 4.96
N SER A 462 24.37 -10.58 6.10
CA SER A 462 24.58 -11.40 7.31
C SER A 462 23.43 -11.33 8.33
N ARG A 463 22.61 -10.27 8.31
CA ARG A 463 21.52 -10.02 9.26
C ARG A 463 20.26 -9.60 8.50
N ARG A 464 19.41 -10.57 8.16
CA ARG A 464 18.14 -10.35 7.43
C ARG A 464 16.96 -9.92 8.31
N ARG A 465 17.12 -10.01 9.62
CA ARG A 465 16.08 -9.77 10.62
C ARG A 465 16.67 -8.99 11.78
N ALA A 466 15.89 -8.07 12.32
CA ALA A 466 16.24 -7.24 13.46
C ALA A 466 15.47 -7.76 14.69
N PRO A 467 16.15 -8.28 15.72
CA PRO A 467 15.50 -8.75 16.94
C PRO A 467 15.14 -7.62 17.91
N ALA A 468 14.08 -7.83 18.68
CA ALA A 468 13.76 -7.03 19.86
C ALA A 468 13.24 -7.95 20.96
N TRP A 469 13.49 -7.60 22.22
CA TRP A 469 12.92 -8.31 23.37
C TRP A 469 12.68 -7.37 24.54
N MET A 470 11.69 -7.71 25.37
CA MET A 470 11.42 -7.05 26.64
C MET A 470 11.00 -8.06 27.70
N VAL A 471 11.34 -7.79 28.95
CA VAL A 471 10.97 -8.58 30.13
C VAL A 471 10.58 -7.64 31.25
N ASN A 472 9.35 -7.79 31.74
CA ASN A 472 8.84 -7.13 32.93
C ASN A 472 8.52 -8.18 33.99
N ALA A 473 9.08 -8.03 35.18
CA ALA A 473 8.84 -8.93 36.29
C ALA A 473 8.44 -8.14 37.54
N SER A 474 7.46 -8.63 38.28
CA SER A 474 7.08 -8.06 39.57
C SER A 474 6.82 -9.12 40.62
N LYS A 475 7.11 -8.78 41.88
CA LYS A 475 6.88 -9.64 43.04
C LYS A 475 6.17 -8.85 44.13
N LYS A 476 4.99 -9.32 44.52
CA LYS A 476 4.22 -8.85 45.66
C LYS A 476 4.40 -9.84 46.81
N ALA A 477 5.00 -9.39 47.89
CA ALA A 477 5.19 -10.16 49.12
C ALA A 477 5.06 -9.22 50.32
N ALA A 478 3.83 -9.05 50.81
CA ALA A 478 3.50 -8.04 51.81
C ALA A 478 4.47 -8.03 53.01
N PRO A 479 4.99 -6.86 53.42
CA PRO A 479 4.67 -5.51 52.94
C PRO A 479 5.47 -5.05 51.69
N PHE A 480 6.30 -5.91 51.09
CA PHE A 480 7.24 -5.55 50.03
C PHE A 480 6.66 -5.74 48.62
N PHE A 481 7.06 -4.84 47.72
CA PHE A 481 6.83 -4.91 46.28
C PHE A 481 8.12 -4.61 45.54
N VAL A 482 8.47 -5.44 44.56
CA VAL A 482 9.63 -5.24 43.69
C VAL A 482 9.17 -5.34 42.24
N PHE A 483 9.67 -4.44 41.39
CA PHE A 483 9.44 -4.41 39.95
C PHE A 483 10.79 -4.26 39.25
N GLY A 484 10.98 -4.99 38.15
CA GLY A 484 12.14 -4.89 37.28
C GLY A 484 11.74 -4.99 35.82
N GLU A 485 12.42 -4.21 34.98
CA GLU A 485 12.26 -4.17 33.53
C GLU A 485 13.64 -4.30 32.87
N ALA A 486 13.71 -5.06 31.80
CA ALA A 486 14.87 -5.15 30.92
C ALA A 486 14.41 -5.29 29.48
N TYR A 487 15.08 -4.64 28.54
CA TYR A 487 14.75 -4.71 27.12
C TYR A 487 15.99 -4.52 26.25
N SER A 488 15.89 -4.93 24.99
CA SER A 488 16.86 -4.64 23.93
C SER A 488 16.12 -4.55 22.60
N MET A 489 16.47 -3.57 21.77
CA MET A 489 15.94 -3.45 20.41
C MET A 489 17.12 -3.27 19.46
N ASP A 490 17.17 -4.10 18.41
CA ASP A 490 18.11 -3.89 17.32
C ASP A 490 17.78 -2.55 16.63
N PRO A 491 18.78 -1.74 16.25
CA PRO A 491 18.54 -0.44 15.62
C PRO A 491 17.76 -0.51 14.30
N LEU A 492 17.81 -1.65 13.61
CA LEU A 492 17.05 -1.91 12.39
C LEU A 492 15.65 -2.47 12.68
N TYR A 493 15.25 -2.61 13.95
CA TYR A 493 13.90 -3.03 14.32
C TYR A 493 12.88 -1.97 13.90
N ASN A 494 12.17 -2.26 12.82
CA ASN A 494 11.29 -1.31 12.17
C ASN A 494 9.82 -1.67 12.40
N THR A 495 9.05 -0.69 12.85
CA THR A 495 7.58 -0.75 13.02
C THR A 495 6.85 0.23 12.09
N ARG A 496 7.58 0.90 11.19
CA ARG A 496 7.07 1.84 10.18
C ARG A 496 6.94 1.13 8.84
N THR A 497 5.97 1.56 8.05
CA THR A 497 5.80 1.11 6.66
C THR A 497 5.85 2.30 5.71
N PHE A 498 6.34 2.08 4.50
CA PHE A 498 6.36 3.08 3.43
C PHE A 498 4.98 3.12 2.75
N VAL A 499 4.41 4.32 2.56
CA VAL A 499 3.04 4.54 2.06
C VAL A 499 3.01 5.52 0.89
#